data_AF-A0AA51EN10-F1
#
_entry.id   AF-A0AA51EN10-F1
#
_cell.length_a   1.000
_cell.length_b   1.000
_cell.length_c   1.000
_cell.angle_alpha   90.00
_cell.angle_beta   90.00
_cell.angle_gamma   90.00
#
_symmetry.space_group_name_H-M   'P 1'
#
loop_
_entity.id
_entity.type
_entity.pdbx_description
1 polymer ?
#
loop_
_entity_poly.entity_id
_entity_poly.type
_entity_poly.pdbx_seq_one_letter_code
_entity_poly.pdbx_strand_id
1 'polypeptide(L)'
;APLHPVMPALVEVYVNSILVINNKGSNEYFNQPITEEEIKRVFKNSIFGVNFDTQNKSFTPMEVDGESSVEINIEKPTLASQLLLIYYLLLYEDVRLANTATLIANGRKTKSYSTAFLSELPIKYLLHQAQKDQMSYGGLFSPLLRLLATHFPQLSLVDDWMDDQVFGDSCRHQTEVNLTEASISDGFDNIENNPYKTGKILKDMLSKNPTEIWPHAEVFVRHVKRVLGENVPRHIQEMYREVWLRLNTVLPRCLWIMTINA
;
A
#
# COMPACT_ATOMS: atom_id res chain seq x y z
N ALA A 1 -13.99 11.26 8.17
CA ALA A 1 -14.56 11.30 9.53
C ALA A 1 -13.39 11.24 10.51
N PRO A 2 -13.38 12.07 11.57
CA PRO A 2 -12.24 12.14 12.49
C PRO A 2 -12.05 10.80 13.22
N LEU A 3 -10.79 10.43 13.47
CA LEU A 3 -10.46 9.23 14.23
C LEU A 3 -10.82 9.45 15.70
N HIS A 4 -11.61 8.55 16.28
CA HIS A 4 -11.95 8.65 17.70
C HIS A 4 -10.69 8.33 18.55
N PRO A 5 -10.35 9.16 19.56
CA PRO A 5 -9.07 9.07 20.28
C PRO A 5 -8.86 7.75 21.04
N VAL A 6 -9.93 7.01 21.30
CA VAL A 6 -9.89 5.72 22.01
C VAL A 6 -9.57 4.54 21.07
N MET A 7 -9.66 4.72 19.74
CA MET A 7 -9.46 3.64 18.78
C MET A 7 -8.07 2.98 18.87
N PRO A 8 -6.95 3.71 18.97
CA PRO A 8 -5.64 3.08 19.11
C PRO A 8 -5.55 2.19 20.37
N ALA A 9 -6.07 2.67 21.50
CA ALA A 9 -6.08 1.93 22.76
C ALA A 9 -6.94 0.66 22.68
N LEU A 10 -8.09 0.70 21.98
CA LEU A 10 -8.90 -0.49 21.77
C LEU A 10 -8.19 -1.54 20.91
N VAL A 11 -7.47 -1.10 19.87
CA VAL A 11 -6.66 -2.00 19.04
C VAL A 11 -5.56 -2.66 19.88
N GLU A 12 -4.90 -1.92 20.77
CA GLU A 12 -3.90 -2.47 21.70
C GLU A 12 -4.47 -3.52 22.63
N VAL A 13 -5.60 -3.22 23.29
CA VAL A 13 -6.28 -4.18 24.18
C VAL A 13 -6.75 -5.42 23.41
N TYR A 14 -7.22 -5.25 22.17
CA TYR A 14 -7.63 -6.35 21.31
C TYR A 14 -6.45 -7.25 20.91
N VAL A 15 -5.32 -6.68 20.48
CA VAL A 15 -4.10 -7.46 20.17
C VAL A 15 -3.60 -8.19 21.41
N ASN A 16 -3.60 -7.52 22.56
CA ASN A 16 -3.22 -8.14 23.83
C ASN A 16 -4.18 -9.26 24.23
N SER A 17 -5.48 -9.13 24.00
CA SER A 17 -6.46 -10.20 24.24
C SER A 17 -6.22 -11.44 23.37
N ILE A 18 -5.61 -11.29 22.20
CA ILE A 18 -5.31 -12.43 21.30
C ILE A 18 -4.00 -13.12 21.72
N LEU A 19 -2.97 -12.33 22.06
CA LEU A 19 -1.59 -12.81 22.18
C LEU A 19 -1.07 -12.93 23.63
N VAL A 20 -1.57 -12.12 24.57
CA VAL A 20 -1.07 -12.06 25.95
C VAL A 20 -1.93 -12.94 26.87
N ILE A 21 -1.27 -13.86 27.56
CA ILE A 21 -1.92 -14.78 28.51
C ILE A 21 -2.04 -14.10 29.87
N ASN A 22 -3.25 -14.02 30.41
CA ASN A 22 -3.43 -13.63 31.81
C ASN A 22 -3.22 -14.89 32.68
N ASN A 23 -2.23 -14.84 33.58
CA ASN A 23 -1.63 -16.00 34.24
C ASN A 23 -2.53 -16.72 35.28
N LYS A 24 -3.86 -16.61 35.18
CA LYS A 24 -4.83 -17.20 36.12
C LYS A 24 -6.05 -17.77 35.40
N GLY A 25 -6.01 -19.09 35.16
CA GLY A 25 -7.18 -19.95 35.38
C GLY A 25 -8.13 -20.24 34.22
N SER A 26 -8.18 -19.46 33.14
CA SER A 26 -9.00 -19.79 31.97
C SER A 26 -8.31 -19.37 30.67
N ASN A 27 -7.95 -20.36 29.85
CA ASN A 27 -7.47 -20.16 28.47
C ASN A 27 -8.63 -19.78 27.54
N GLU A 28 -9.50 -18.86 27.95
CA GLU A 28 -10.59 -18.36 27.12
C GLU A 28 -10.09 -17.12 26.37
N TYR A 29 -9.41 -17.37 25.25
CA TYR A 29 -9.15 -16.31 24.27
C TYR A 29 -10.46 -16.04 23.53
N PHE A 30 -11.17 -14.99 23.91
CA PHE A 30 -12.46 -14.62 23.31
C PHE A 30 -12.34 -14.09 21.87
N ASN A 31 -11.14 -13.76 21.39
CA ASN A 31 -10.91 -13.09 20.12
C ASN A 31 -9.98 -13.89 19.19
N GLN A 32 -10.34 -13.94 17.91
CA GLN A 32 -9.53 -14.55 16.84
C GLN A 32 -8.81 -13.47 16.02
N PRO A 33 -7.56 -13.72 15.53
CA PRO A 33 -6.86 -12.78 14.69
C PRO A 33 -7.55 -12.62 13.32
N ILE A 34 -7.57 -11.40 12.80
CA ILE A 34 -8.19 -11.08 11.51
C ILE A 34 -7.41 -11.76 10.38
N THR A 35 -8.11 -12.36 9.43
CA THR A 35 -7.50 -13.10 8.31
C THR A 35 -6.94 -12.18 7.22
N GLU A 36 -5.97 -12.66 6.44
CA GLU A 36 -5.43 -11.88 5.31
C GLU A 36 -6.53 -11.58 4.29
N GLU A 37 -7.44 -12.53 4.06
CA GLU A 37 -8.55 -12.43 3.13
C GLU A 37 -9.54 -11.33 3.52
N GLU A 38 -9.86 -11.21 4.82
CA GLU A 38 -10.71 -10.14 5.34
C GLU A 38 -10.06 -8.78 5.16
N ILE A 39 -8.77 -8.67 5.44
CA ILE A 39 -8.03 -7.41 5.28
C ILE A 39 -7.94 -7.05 3.80
N LYS A 40 -7.60 -8.03 2.93
CA LYS A 40 -7.60 -7.85 1.47
C LYS A 40 -8.96 -7.36 0.98
N ARG A 41 -10.08 -7.84 1.51
CA ARG A 41 -11.43 -7.37 1.14
C ARG A 41 -11.63 -5.88 1.42
N VAL A 42 -11.09 -5.36 2.52
CA VAL A 42 -11.15 -3.92 2.85
C VAL A 42 -10.30 -3.09 1.88
N PHE A 43 -9.14 -3.60 1.45
CA PHE A 43 -8.28 -2.91 0.48
C PHE A 43 -8.73 -3.08 -0.98
N LYS A 44 -9.44 -4.17 -1.32
CA LYS A 44 -10.07 -4.42 -2.62
C LYS A 44 -11.09 -3.37 -2.99
N ASN A 45 -11.88 -2.91 -2.02
CA ASN A 45 -12.89 -1.88 -2.26
C ASN A 45 -12.30 -0.46 -2.25
N SER A 46 -10.97 -0.33 -2.17
CA SER A 46 -10.26 0.95 -2.24
C SER A 46 -9.76 1.24 -3.66
N ILE A 47 -9.26 2.46 -3.87
CA ILE A 47 -8.60 2.90 -5.11
C ILE A 47 -7.44 2.01 -5.57
N PHE A 48 -6.93 1.14 -4.68
CA PHE A 48 -5.84 0.18 -4.93
C PHE A 48 -6.32 -1.24 -5.23
N GLY A 49 -7.64 -1.47 -5.34
CA GLY A 49 -8.23 -2.80 -5.52
C GLY A 49 -7.69 -3.57 -6.72
N VAL A 50 -7.26 -2.86 -7.76
CA VAL A 50 -6.62 -3.42 -8.98
C VAL A 50 -5.41 -4.30 -8.67
N ASN A 51 -4.66 -4.04 -7.60
CA ASN A 51 -3.51 -4.87 -7.21
C ASN A 51 -3.90 -6.19 -6.56
N PHE A 52 -5.12 -6.28 -6.02
CA PHE A 52 -5.62 -7.46 -5.30
C PHE A 52 -6.52 -8.34 -6.18
N ASP A 53 -6.87 -7.89 -7.39
CA ASP A 53 -7.67 -8.64 -8.36
C ASP A 53 -6.85 -9.57 -9.25
N THR A 54 -5.54 -9.33 -9.40
CA THR A 54 -4.68 -10.11 -10.31
C THR A 54 -4.50 -11.58 -9.89
N GLN A 55 -4.94 -11.97 -8.68
CA GLN A 55 -4.80 -13.33 -8.15
C GLN A 55 -6.09 -14.17 -8.14
N ASN A 56 -7.27 -13.61 -8.42
CA ASN A 56 -8.52 -14.38 -8.36
C ASN A 56 -9.26 -14.38 -9.70
N LYS A 57 -8.99 -15.41 -10.52
CA LYS A 57 -10.00 -15.93 -11.44
C LYS A 57 -11.30 -16.11 -10.65
N SER A 58 -12.37 -15.54 -11.18
CA SER A 58 -13.75 -15.69 -10.75
C SER A 58 -13.99 -17.06 -10.09
N PHE A 59 -14.16 -17.07 -8.77
CA PHE A 59 -14.75 -18.19 -8.06
C PHE A 59 -16.22 -17.84 -7.84
N THR A 60 -17.07 -18.56 -8.55
CA THR A 60 -18.52 -18.59 -8.35
C THR A 60 -18.84 -18.94 -6.89
N PRO A 61 -19.80 -18.27 -6.23
CA PRO A 61 -20.16 -18.61 -4.87
C PRO A 61 -20.90 -19.95 -4.87
N MET A 62 -20.28 -20.97 -4.27
CA MET A 62 -20.94 -22.22 -3.94
C MET A 62 -21.23 -22.21 -2.44
N GLU A 63 -22.52 -22.40 -2.15
CA GLU A 63 -23.14 -22.37 -0.83
C GLU A 63 -22.45 -23.31 0.16
N VAL A 64 -22.07 -22.80 1.34
CA VAL A 64 -21.87 -23.61 2.54
C VAL A 64 -22.47 -22.89 3.74
N ASP A 65 -23.27 -23.68 4.44
CA ASP A 65 -24.19 -23.43 5.54
C ASP A 65 -23.53 -22.88 6.82
N GLY A 66 -24.27 -21.99 7.50
CA GLY A 66 -24.25 -21.80 8.96
C GLY A 66 -22.97 -21.36 9.66
N GLU A 67 -22.67 -20.06 9.68
CA GLU A 67 -22.33 -19.29 10.88
C GLU A 67 -22.24 -17.80 10.52
N SER A 68 -22.83 -16.95 11.35
CA SER A 68 -23.08 -15.53 11.09
C SER A 68 -21.77 -14.73 10.89
N SER A 69 -21.26 -14.73 9.67
CA SER A 69 -20.26 -13.76 9.22
C SER A 69 -20.93 -12.40 9.11
N VAL A 70 -20.51 -11.46 9.93
CA VAL A 70 -20.93 -10.07 9.85
C VAL A 70 -20.57 -9.56 8.45
N GLU A 71 -21.56 -9.46 7.56
CA GLU A 71 -21.43 -8.82 6.25
C GLU A 71 -21.23 -7.32 6.49
N ILE A 72 -19.98 -6.91 6.71
CA ILE A 72 -19.62 -5.51 6.69
C ILE A 72 -19.74 -5.07 5.23
N ASN A 73 -20.83 -4.36 4.89
CA ASN A 73 -20.99 -3.67 3.62
C ASN A 73 -19.93 -2.56 3.52
N ILE A 74 -18.73 -2.91 3.07
CA ILE A 74 -17.62 -1.98 2.84
C ILE A 74 -17.78 -1.39 1.44
N GLU A 75 -18.87 -0.66 1.18
CA GLU A 75 -19.06 -0.05 -0.16
C GLU A 75 -17.99 0.99 -0.47
N LYS A 76 -17.41 1.64 0.57
CA LYS A 76 -16.20 2.48 0.48
C LYS A 76 -15.40 2.39 1.79
N PRO A 77 -14.23 1.73 1.83
CA PRO A 77 -13.37 1.75 2.99
C PRO A 77 -12.90 3.18 3.25
N THR A 78 -13.02 3.65 4.49
CA THR A 78 -12.55 4.98 4.85
C THR A 78 -11.04 4.96 5.08
N LEU A 79 -10.36 6.09 4.87
CA LEU A 79 -8.94 6.25 5.21
C LEU A 79 -8.66 5.82 6.67
N ALA A 80 -9.56 6.21 7.59
CA ALA A 80 -9.46 5.85 9.00
C ALA A 80 -9.48 4.33 9.23
N SER A 81 -10.37 3.58 8.57
CA SER A 81 -10.44 2.12 8.72
C SER A 81 -9.19 1.43 8.15
N GLN A 82 -8.66 1.94 7.04
CA GLN A 82 -7.42 1.42 6.44
C GLN A 82 -6.21 1.68 7.33
N LEU A 83 -6.09 2.89 7.88
CA LEU A 83 -5.01 3.24 8.81
C LEU A 83 -5.07 2.41 10.09
N LEU A 84 -6.27 2.20 10.64
CA LEU A 84 -6.44 1.34 11.83
C LEU A 84 -6.08 -0.11 11.55
N LEU A 85 -6.40 -0.64 10.36
CA LEU A 85 -6.00 -1.99 9.96
C LEU A 85 -4.48 -2.13 9.82
N ILE A 86 -3.80 -1.13 9.26
CA ILE A 86 -2.34 -1.14 9.21
C ILE A 86 -1.75 -1.04 10.62
N TYR A 87 -2.30 -0.18 11.48
CA TYR A 87 -1.87 -0.09 12.87
C TYR A 87 -2.04 -1.42 13.60
N TYR A 88 -3.19 -2.08 13.45
CA TYR A 88 -3.44 -3.41 13.99
C TYR A 88 -2.42 -4.43 13.49
N LEU A 89 -2.17 -4.48 12.17
CA LEU A 89 -1.23 -5.43 11.58
C LEU A 89 0.19 -5.25 12.11
N LEU A 90 0.70 -4.02 12.10
CA LEU A 90 2.05 -3.72 12.56
C LEU A 90 2.19 -3.98 14.06
N LEU A 91 1.19 -3.58 14.86
CA LEU A 91 1.19 -3.83 16.30
C LEU A 91 1.10 -5.32 16.62
N TYR A 92 0.30 -6.07 15.88
CA TYR A 92 0.18 -7.52 16.04
C TYR A 92 1.52 -8.22 15.78
N GLU A 93 2.21 -7.82 14.71
CA GLU A 93 3.55 -8.32 14.39
C GLU A 93 4.56 -8.00 15.51
N ASP A 94 4.57 -6.75 16.01
CA ASP A 94 5.45 -6.31 17.10
C ASP A 94 5.22 -7.11 18.38
N VAL A 95 3.96 -7.23 18.82
CA VAL A 95 3.58 -7.96 20.04
C VAL A 95 3.85 -9.45 19.89
N ARG A 96 3.63 -10.04 18.70
CA ARG A 96 3.95 -11.46 18.45
C ARG A 96 5.46 -11.71 18.53
N LEU A 97 6.27 -10.85 17.92
CA LEU A 97 7.74 -10.97 17.99
C LEU A 97 8.23 -10.80 19.42
N ALA A 98 7.72 -9.83 20.17
CA ALA A 98 8.06 -9.62 21.58
C ALA A 98 7.70 -10.82 22.48
N ASN A 99 6.59 -11.50 22.20
CA ASN A 99 6.10 -12.64 22.98
C ASN A 99 6.42 -14.02 22.37
N THR A 100 7.33 -14.09 21.39
CA THR A 100 7.60 -15.35 20.68
C THR A 100 8.10 -16.46 21.63
N ALA A 101 8.95 -16.13 22.60
CA ALA A 101 9.47 -17.10 23.56
C ALA A 101 8.37 -17.71 24.46
N THR A 102 7.43 -16.89 24.94
CA THR A 102 6.32 -17.36 25.79
C THR A 102 5.30 -18.15 24.98
N LEU A 103 5.05 -17.78 23.73
CA LEU A 103 4.14 -18.52 22.84
C LEU A 103 4.67 -19.91 22.48
N ILE A 104 5.98 -20.01 22.18
CA ILE A 104 6.64 -21.29 21.89
C ILE A 104 6.63 -22.20 23.13
N ALA A 105 6.95 -21.64 24.32
CA ALA A 105 6.92 -22.40 25.57
C ALA A 105 5.53 -22.98 25.88
N ASN A 106 4.47 -22.31 25.45
CA ASN A 106 3.08 -22.76 25.60
C ASN A 106 2.56 -23.60 24.41
N GLY A 107 3.42 -23.94 23.43
CA GLY A 107 3.06 -24.80 22.29
C GLY A 107 2.04 -24.19 21.32
N ARG A 108 1.85 -22.86 21.33
CA ARG A 108 0.84 -22.20 20.49
C ARG A 108 1.41 -21.82 19.12
N LYS A 109 0.71 -22.19 18.05
CA LYS A 109 0.94 -21.67 16.70
C LYS A 109 0.11 -20.40 16.52
N THR A 110 0.72 -19.22 16.71
CA THR A 110 0.08 -17.95 16.37
C THR A 110 0.11 -17.71 14.86
N LYS A 111 -0.91 -17.03 14.33
CA LYS A 111 -0.96 -16.68 12.90
C LYS A 111 0.17 -15.69 12.60
N SER A 112 0.91 -15.95 11.52
CA SER A 112 1.89 -15.01 10.99
C SER A 112 1.36 -14.41 9.71
N TYR A 113 1.42 -13.09 9.58
CA TYR A 113 1.11 -12.44 8.31
C TYR A 113 2.30 -12.62 7.36
N SER A 114 2.00 -12.93 6.11
CA SER A 114 3.03 -13.18 5.11
C SER A 114 3.69 -11.87 4.67
N THR A 115 5.00 -11.92 4.41
CA THR A 115 5.73 -10.76 3.88
C THR A 115 5.24 -10.34 2.49
N ALA A 116 4.72 -11.30 1.71
CA ALA A 116 4.09 -11.05 0.42
C ALA A 116 2.83 -10.19 0.59
N PHE A 117 1.93 -10.58 1.49
CA PHE A 117 0.73 -9.81 1.80
C PHE A 117 1.04 -8.38 2.27
N LEU A 118 1.99 -8.23 3.21
CA LEU A 118 2.39 -6.91 3.70
C LEU A 118 3.01 -6.02 2.60
N SER A 119 3.54 -6.63 1.53
CA SER A 119 4.08 -5.89 0.37
C SER A 119 3.01 -5.35 -0.56
N GLU A 120 1.83 -5.97 -0.59
CA GLU A 120 0.69 -5.55 -1.40
C GLU A 120 -0.02 -4.32 -0.80
N LEU A 121 0.24 -4.01 0.48
CA LEU A 121 -0.44 -2.93 1.19
C LEU A 121 0.16 -1.55 0.85
N PRO A 122 -0.67 -0.53 0.58
CA PRO A 122 -0.25 0.85 0.27
C PRO A 122 0.15 1.62 1.54
N ILE A 123 1.11 1.08 2.30
CA ILE A 123 1.50 1.61 3.62
C ILE A 123 2.03 3.04 3.51
N LYS A 124 2.92 3.30 2.54
CA LYS A 124 3.55 4.61 2.31
C LYS A 124 2.51 5.67 1.93
N TYR A 125 1.64 5.35 0.98
CA TYR A 125 0.55 6.24 0.56
C TYR A 125 -0.38 6.61 1.71
N LEU A 126 -0.80 5.62 2.50
CA LEU A 126 -1.74 5.85 3.60
C LEU A 126 -1.11 6.70 4.71
N LEU A 127 0.17 6.47 5.00
CA LEU A 127 0.89 7.26 5.99
C LEU A 127 1.10 8.70 5.52
N HIS A 128 1.37 8.92 4.23
CA HIS A 128 1.44 10.27 3.64
C HIS A 128 0.09 10.99 3.70
N GLN A 129 -1.01 10.28 3.44
CA GLN A 129 -2.34 10.86 3.58
C GLN A 129 -2.69 11.19 5.05
N ALA A 130 -2.24 10.36 6.00
CA ALA A 130 -2.38 10.63 7.44
C ALA A 130 -1.56 11.86 7.88
N GLN A 131 -0.37 12.06 7.32
CA GLN A 131 0.47 13.23 7.57
C GLN A 131 -0.19 14.53 7.06
N LYS A 132 -0.82 14.50 5.87
CA LYS A 132 -1.57 15.65 5.33
C LYS A 132 -2.74 16.05 6.22
N ASP A 133 -3.38 15.10 6.90
CA ASP A 133 -4.49 15.31 7.83
C ASP A 133 -4.07 15.09 9.29
N GLN A 134 -2.97 15.74 9.69
CA GLN A 134 -2.38 15.61 11.04
C GLN A 134 -3.35 15.97 12.17
N MET A 135 -4.30 16.87 11.91
CA MET A 135 -5.31 17.29 12.89
C MET A 135 -6.26 16.13 13.28
N SER A 136 -6.56 15.23 12.34
CA SER A 136 -7.47 14.11 12.54
C SER A 136 -6.76 12.82 12.94
N TYR A 137 -5.50 12.62 12.53
CA TYR A 137 -4.77 11.36 12.69
C TYR A 137 -3.46 11.47 13.49
N GLY A 138 -3.09 12.65 14.00
CA GLY A 138 -1.81 12.85 14.68
C GLY A 138 -1.54 11.89 15.85
N GLY A 139 -2.58 11.48 16.57
CA GLY A 139 -2.48 10.49 17.66
C GLY A 139 -2.14 9.07 17.19
N LEU A 140 -2.50 8.71 15.96
CA LEU A 140 -2.18 7.41 15.36
C LEU A 140 -0.86 7.46 14.56
N PHE A 141 -0.56 8.60 13.96
CA PHE A 141 0.60 8.78 13.08
C PHE A 141 1.93 8.46 13.77
N SER A 142 2.16 9.00 14.98
CA SER A 142 3.42 8.79 15.70
C SER A 142 3.67 7.31 16.08
N PRO A 143 2.70 6.60 16.71
CA PRO A 143 2.82 5.15 16.94
C PRO A 143 3.02 4.36 15.65
N LEU A 144 2.30 4.72 14.59
CA LEU A 144 2.36 4.03 13.30
C LEU A 144 3.72 4.19 12.62
N LEU A 145 4.29 5.41 12.64
CA LEU A 145 5.62 5.69 12.12
C LEU A 145 6.71 4.95 12.89
N ARG A 146 6.58 4.87 14.23
CA ARG A 146 7.50 4.09 15.07
C ARG A 146 7.48 2.61 14.70
N LEU A 147 6.28 2.02 14.55
CA LEU A 147 6.13 0.63 14.12
C LEU A 147 6.61 0.41 12.67
N LEU A 148 6.45 1.40 11.80
CA LEU A 148 6.96 1.32 10.44
C LEU A 148 8.49 1.28 10.42
N ALA A 149 9.15 2.11 11.23
CA ALA A 149 10.60 2.15 11.33
C ALA A 149 11.19 0.82 11.83
N THR A 150 10.46 0.08 12.68
CA THR A 150 10.90 -1.24 13.17
C THR A 150 10.66 -2.37 12.16
N HIS A 151 9.48 -2.42 11.53
CA HIS A 151 9.10 -3.52 10.63
C HIS A 151 9.53 -3.32 9.18
N PHE A 152 9.59 -2.06 8.72
CA PHE A 152 9.90 -1.70 7.34
C PHE A 152 10.89 -0.52 7.27
N PRO A 153 12.14 -0.69 7.75
CA PRO A 153 13.14 0.38 7.76
C PRO A 153 13.37 0.98 6.37
N GLN A 154 13.32 0.14 5.33
CA GLN A 154 13.44 0.51 3.92
C GLN A 154 12.34 1.43 3.39
N LEU A 155 11.18 1.50 4.06
CA LEU A 155 10.08 2.41 3.72
C LEU A 155 10.10 3.70 4.57
N SER A 156 11.01 3.78 5.54
CA SER A 156 11.17 4.91 6.47
C SER A 156 12.39 5.79 6.15
N LEU A 157 12.89 5.74 4.92
CA LEU A 157 14.04 6.56 4.50
C LEU A 157 13.70 8.05 4.58
N VAL A 158 14.57 8.85 5.20
CA VAL A 158 14.34 10.29 5.43
C VAL A 158 14.01 11.04 4.14
N ASP A 159 14.66 10.66 3.04
CA ASP A 159 14.44 11.25 1.72
C ASP A 159 12.97 11.08 1.24
N ASP A 160 12.34 9.96 1.59
CA ASP A 160 10.93 9.70 1.26
C ASP A 160 9.93 10.61 2.01
N TRP A 161 10.36 11.22 3.12
CA TRP A 161 9.55 12.11 3.97
C TRP A 161 9.84 13.59 3.75
N MET A 162 11.01 13.91 3.20
CA MET A 162 11.45 15.30 2.96
C MET A 162 10.98 15.85 1.61
N ASP A 163 10.49 14.99 0.72
CA ASP A 163 10.17 15.32 -0.68
C ASP A 163 8.81 16.01 -0.92
N ASP A 164 8.06 16.36 0.14
CA ASP A 164 6.84 17.20 0.03
C ASP A 164 7.10 18.55 -0.70
N GLN A 165 8.37 18.98 -0.79
CA GLN A 165 8.76 20.19 -1.52
C GLN A 165 9.23 19.95 -2.97
N VAL A 166 9.52 18.72 -3.39
CA VAL A 166 10.08 18.45 -4.74
C VAL A 166 8.97 18.27 -5.77
N PHE A 167 7.84 17.69 -5.38
CA PHE A 167 6.69 17.48 -6.26
C PHE A 167 5.65 18.62 -6.19
N GLY A 168 6.10 19.85 -5.93
CA GLY A 168 5.24 21.01 -5.65
C GLY A 168 3.92 21.02 -6.42
N ASP A 169 2.83 21.14 -5.65
CA ASP A 169 1.44 21.42 -6.07
C ASP A 169 1.31 22.83 -6.68
N SER A 170 2.32 23.29 -7.42
CA SER A 170 2.25 24.53 -8.19
C SER A 170 1.41 24.28 -9.44
N CYS A 171 0.09 24.47 -9.30
CA CYS A 171 -0.86 24.76 -10.37
C CYS A 171 -0.63 23.96 -11.67
N ARG A 172 -0.58 22.62 -11.59
CA ARG A 172 -0.53 21.79 -12.80
C ARG A 172 -1.91 21.83 -13.44
N HIS A 173 -2.02 22.48 -14.59
CA HIS A 173 -3.24 22.44 -15.39
C HIS A 173 -3.54 20.97 -15.70
N GLN A 174 -4.56 20.42 -15.06
CA GLN A 174 -5.05 19.08 -15.32
C GLN A 174 -5.46 19.05 -16.79
N THR A 175 -4.61 18.46 -17.62
CA THR A 175 -4.97 18.27 -19.01
C THR A 175 -5.77 16.97 -19.03
N GLU A 176 -7.04 17.03 -19.40
CA GLU A 176 -7.94 15.88 -19.52
C GLU A 176 -7.54 14.99 -20.71
N VAL A 177 -6.30 14.50 -20.73
CA VAL A 177 -5.86 13.52 -21.72
C VAL A 177 -6.13 12.15 -21.14
N ASN A 178 -7.01 11.39 -21.81
CA ASN A 178 -7.20 9.98 -21.52
C ASN A 178 -5.89 9.24 -21.84
N LEU A 179 -5.16 8.85 -20.79
CA LEU A 179 -3.99 8.00 -20.90
C LEU A 179 -4.50 6.57 -21.07
N THR A 180 -4.19 5.96 -22.21
CA THR A 180 -4.54 4.57 -22.50
C THR A 180 -3.25 3.75 -22.56
N GLU A 181 -3.28 2.50 -22.10
CA GLU A 181 -2.14 1.59 -22.14
C GLU A 181 -1.54 1.46 -23.55
N ALA A 182 -2.38 1.41 -24.58
CA ALA A 182 -1.95 1.37 -25.98
C ALA A 182 -1.15 2.63 -26.38
N SER A 183 -1.58 3.80 -25.93
CA SER A 183 -0.87 5.07 -26.20
C SER A 183 0.49 5.11 -25.50
N ILE A 184 0.57 4.52 -24.29
CA ILE A 184 1.82 4.39 -23.53
C ILE A 184 2.78 3.45 -24.27
N SER A 185 2.34 2.23 -24.62
CA SER A 185 3.18 1.27 -25.34
C SER A 185 3.69 1.85 -26.66
N ASP A 186 2.80 2.37 -27.50
CA ASP A 186 3.17 2.94 -28.80
C ASP A 186 4.10 4.16 -28.68
N GLY A 187 3.97 4.93 -27.60
CA GLY A 187 4.87 6.03 -27.26
C GLY A 187 6.28 5.57 -26.87
N PHE A 188 6.40 4.48 -26.11
CA PHE A 188 7.69 3.92 -25.70
C PHE A 188 8.31 3.01 -26.77
N ASP A 189 7.51 2.39 -27.62
CA ASP A 189 7.96 1.56 -28.74
C ASP A 189 8.69 2.41 -29.80
N ASN A 190 8.27 3.66 -29.98
CA ASN A 190 8.83 4.60 -30.95
C ASN A 190 9.79 5.64 -30.33
N ILE A 191 10.38 5.35 -29.16
CA ILE A 191 11.20 6.33 -28.42
C ILE A 191 12.44 6.81 -29.19
N GLU A 192 13.07 5.92 -29.98
CA GLU A 192 14.26 6.25 -30.77
C GLU A 192 13.93 7.10 -32.00
N ASN A 193 12.74 6.89 -32.59
CA ASN A 193 12.31 7.59 -33.81
C ASN A 193 11.61 8.92 -33.51
N ASN A 194 10.87 9.00 -32.40
CA ASN A 194 10.09 10.18 -32.02
C ASN A 194 10.06 10.38 -30.49
N PRO A 195 11.13 10.93 -29.89
CA PRO A 195 11.21 11.15 -28.45
C PRO A 195 10.21 12.20 -27.94
N TYR A 196 9.68 13.07 -28.82
CA TYR A 196 8.70 14.09 -28.44
C TYR A 196 7.37 13.46 -28.02
N LYS A 197 6.93 12.40 -28.72
CA LYS A 197 5.69 11.69 -28.38
C LYS A 197 5.77 11.05 -27.00
N THR A 198 6.89 10.39 -26.70
CA THR A 198 7.17 9.81 -25.38
C THR A 198 7.25 10.89 -24.31
N GLY A 199 7.92 12.02 -24.59
CA GLY A 199 8.00 13.16 -23.68
C GLY A 199 6.64 13.77 -23.34
N LYS A 200 5.73 13.86 -24.32
CA LYS A 200 4.36 14.32 -24.07
C LYS A 200 3.61 13.36 -23.14
N ILE A 201 3.68 12.06 -23.39
CA ILE A 201 3.06 11.04 -22.52
C ILE A 201 3.60 11.10 -21.10
N LEU A 202 4.93 11.21 -20.94
CA LEU A 202 5.55 11.36 -19.62
C LEU A 202 5.09 12.63 -18.91
N LYS A 203 5.00 13.75 -19.62
CA LYS A 203 4.49 15.01 -19.08
C LYS A 203 3.02 14.89 -18.66
N ASP A 204 2.21 14.22 -19.45
CA ASP A 204 0.80 13.95 -19.14
C ASP A 204 0.70 13.06 -17.90
N MET A 205 1.53 12.01 -17.77
CA MET A 205 1.61 11.19 -16.55
C MET A 205 2.03 12.04 -15.35
N LEU A 206 3.06 12.88 -15.47
CA LEU A 206 3.47 13.78 -14.38
C LEU A 206 2.39 14.79 -13.98
N SER A 207 1.43 15.10 -14.84
CA SER A 207 0.33 16.02 -14.53
C SER A 207 -0.78 15.39 -13.69
N LYS A 208 -0.88 14.06 -13.65
CA LYS A 208 -1.94 13.32 -12.95
C LYS A 208 -1.55 12.91 -11.53
N ASN A 209 -2.56 12.53 -10.74
CA ASN A 209 -2.34 11.97 -9.41
C ASN A 209 -1.62 10.61 -9.51
N PRO A 210 -0.67 10.29 -8.62
CA PRO A 210 0.04 9.01 -8.62
C PRO A 210 -0.88 7.78 -8.59
N THR A 211 -2.05 7.91 -7.95
CA THR A 211 -3.07 6.86 -7.85
C THR A 211 -3.76 6.55 -9.19
N GLU A 212 -3.94 7.55 -10.05
CA GLU A 212 -4.53 7.39 -11.39
C GLU A 212 -3.55 6.81 -12.40
N ILE A 213 -2.25 7.02 -12.18
CA ILE A 213 -1.18 6.52 -13.05
C ILE A 213 -0.87 5.05 -12.72
N TRP A 214 -1.09 4.63 -11.48
CA TRP A 214 -0.72 3.31 -10.97
C TRP A 214 -1.22 2.12 -11.82
N PRO A 215 -2.46 2.10 -12.36
CA PRO A 215 -2.91 1.01 -13.24
C PRO A 215 -2.02 0.79 -14.47
N HIS A 216 -1.33 1.83 -14.93
CA HIS A 216 -0.42 1.77 -16.07
C HIS A 216 1.03 1.47 -15.68
N ALA A 217 1.33 1.26 -14.39
CA ALA A 217 2.69 1.07 -13.88
C ALA A 217 3.37 -0.16 -14.52
N GLU A 218 2.66 -1.27 -14.72
CA GLU A 218 3.23 -2.48 -15.30
C GLU A 218 3.71 -2.24 -16.75
N VAL A 219 2.85 -1.62 -17.57
CA VAL A 219 3.19 -1.26 -18.96
C VAL A 219 4.37 -0.29 -18.99
N PHE A 220 4.33 0.73 -18.14
CA PHE A 220 5.40 1.73 -18.02
C PHE A 220 6.77 1.12 -17.67
N VAL A 221 6.78 0.19 -16.72
CA VAL A 221 8.01 -0.46 -16.24
C VAL A 221 8.59 -1.42 -17.27
N ARG A 222 7.74 -2.09 -18.08
CA ARG A 222 8.18 -3.00 -19.16
C ARG A 222 9.11 -2.32 -20.17
N HIS A 223 8.99 -1.01 -20.35
CA HIS A 223 9.82 -0.25 -21.28
C HIS A 223 11.12 0.31 -20.67
N VAL A 224 11.43 0.00 -19.39
CA VAL A 224 12.62 0.54 -18.69
C VAL A 224 13.92 0.34 -19.47
N LYS A 225 14.13 -0.86 -20.05
CA LYS A 225 15.34 -1.19 -20.84
C LYS A 225 15.47 -0.35 -22.11
N ARG A 226 14.35 0.03 -22.72
CA ARG A 226 14.34 0.83 -23.96
C ARG A 226 14.63 2.30 -23.67
N VAL A 227 14.15 2.81 -22.54
CA VAL A 227 14.42 4.19 -22.10
C VAL A 227 15.91 4.42 -21.80
N LEU A 228 16.61 3.36 -21.37
CA LEU A 228 18.05 3.37 -21.12
C LEU A 228 18.91 3.25 -22.39
N GLY A 229 18.32 3.20 -23.58
CA GLY A 229 19.06 3.11 -24.85
C GLY A 229 19.91 4.34 -25.14
N GLU A 230 21.02 4.15 -25.88
CA GLU A 230 22.00 5.21 -26.19
C GLU A 230 21.42 6.34 -27.06
N ASN A 231 20.37 6.05 -27.84
CA ASN A 231 19.69 7.01 -28.72
C ASN A 231 18.61 7.83 -28.01
N VAL A 232 18.34 7.58 -26.72
CA VAL A 232 17.27 8.27 -25.99
C VAL A 232 17.80 9.57 -25.36
N PRO A 233 17.17 10.73 -25.62
CA PRO A 233 17.59 11.98 -25.01
C PRO A 233 17.51 11.94 -23.49
N ARG A 234 18.54 12.47 -22.82
CA ARG A 234 18.63 12.53 -21.35
C ARG A 234 17.42 13.17 -20.67
N HIS A 235 16.77 14.13 -21.33
CA HIS A 235 15.55 14.75 -20.82
C HIS A 235 14.39 13.74 -20.66
N ILE A 236 14.25 12.80 -21.61
CA ILE A 236 13.24 11.74 -21.53
C ILE A 236 13.55 10.77 -20.39
N GLN A 237 14.82 10.43 -20.20
CA GLN A 237 15.27 9.59 -19.09
C GLN A 237 15.00 10.24 -17.73
N GLU A 238 15.22 11.55 -17.60
CA GLU A 238 14.91 12.29 -16.37
C GLU A 238 13.40 12.33 -16.09
N MET A 239 12.59 12.58 -17.13
CA MET A 239 11.13 12.53 -16.98
C MET A 239 10.63 11.13 -16.62
N TYR A 240 11.23 10.08 -17.17
CA TYR A 240 10.92 8.70 -16.81
C TYR A 240 11.25 8.42 -15.34
N ARG A 241 12.45 8.82 -14.90
CA ARG A 241 12.88 8.73 -13.50
C ARG A 241 11.89 9.43 -12.57
N GLU A 242 11.45 10.63 -12.92
CA GLU A 242 10.47 11.40 -12.14
C GLU A 242 9.12 10.68 -12.03
N VAL A 243 8.60 10.12 -13.14
CA VAL A 243 7.36 9.33 -13.12
C VAL A 243 7.53 8.08 -12.24
N TRP A 244 8.67 7.40 -12.35
CA TRP A 244 8.98 6.22 -11.53
C TRP A 244 9.02 6.57 -10.04
N LEU A 245 9.66 7.67 -9.66
CA LEU A 245 9.69 8.15 -8.28
C LEU A 245 8.30 8.50 -7.76
N ARG A 246 7.43 9.09 -8.59
CA ARG A 246 6.03 9.34 -8.23
C ARG A 246 5.27 8.04 -7.97
N LEU A 247 5.42 7.03 -8.81
CA LEU A 247 4.82 5.71 -8.59
C LEU A 247 5.37 5.06 -7.31
N ASN A 248 6.64 5.28 -6.98
CA ASN A 248 7.30 4.76 -5.78
C ASN A 248 6.71 5.34 -4.47
N THR A 249 5.98 6.45 -4.54
CA THR A 249 5.25 7.00 -3.38
C THR A 249 3.98 6.21 -3.05
N VAL A 250 3.43 5.48 -4.02
CA VAL A 250 2.16 4.76 -3.89
C VAL A 250 2.39 3.36 -3.30
N LEU A 251 3.07 2.50 -4.06
CA LEU A 251 3.29 1.08 -3.74
C LEU A 251 4.74 0.70 -4.10
N PRO A 252 5.72 1.13 -3.28
CA PRO A 252 7.14 0.97 -3.58
C PRO A 252 7.54 -0.49 -3.80
N ARG A 253 7.07 -1.41 -2.94
CA ARG A 253 7.45 -2.83 -3.04
C ARG A 253 6.92 -3.50 -4.31
N CYS A 254 5.66 -3.23 -4.68
CA CYS A 254 5.11 -3.72 -5.96
C CYS A 254 5.88 -3.16 -7.15
N LEU A 255 6.19 -1.86 -7.13
CA LEU A 255 6.95 -1.20 -8.19
C LEU A 255 8.36 -1.79 -8.34
N TRP A 256 9.05 -2.06 -7.23
CA TRP A 256 10.38 -2.66 -7.25
C TRP A 256 10.35 -4.06 -7.86
N ILE A 257 9.38 -4.90 -7.47
CA ILE A 257 9.22 -6.25 -8.03
C ILE A 257 8.94 -6.16 -9.53
N MET A 258 8.03 -5.28 -9.96
CA MET A 258 7.76 -5.05 -11.40
C MET A 258 9.02 -4.62 -12.15
N THR A 259 9.83 -3.74 -11.54
CA THR A 259 11.06 -3.19 -12.17
C THR A 259 12.15 -4.24 -12.28
N ILE A 260 12.28 -5.12 -11.29
CA ILE A 260 13.24 -6.23 -11.32
C ILE A 260 12.84 -7.28 -12.35
N ASN A 261 11.53 -7.50 -12.54
CA ASN A 261 11.01 -8.52 -13.45
C ASN A 261 10.91 -8.08 -14.92
N ALA A 262 11.09 -6.79 -15.22
CA ALA A 262 11.04 -6.23 -16.58
C ALA A 262 12.34 -6.44 -17.36
#